data_AF-A0A239N5P7-F1
#
_entry.id   AF-A0A239N5P7-F1
#
_cell.length_a   1.000
_cell.length_b   1.000
_cell.length_c   1.000
_cell.angle_alpha   90.00
_cell.angle_beta   90.00
_cell.angle_gamma   90.00
#
_symmetry.space_group_name_H-M   'P 1'
#
loop_
_entity.id
_entity.type
_entity.pdbx_description
1 polymer ?
#
loop_
_entity_poly.entity_id
_entity_poly.type
_entity_poly.pdbx_seq_one_letter_code
_entity_poly.pdbx_strand_id
1 'polypeptide(L)'
;MTSGSAKKRAEAARKALAAANKRDRRRRHLFSYSMVGLVVLIVVGVVLAVTLTRGSSPAAASGIPTTPAATAQGDPNPPPWAAPADATTRVKAAGLPMLDNEGEVVHIHAHLDVIVDGKPVTVPAGVGIDQNTGQLSPLHTHDTSGVIHVESPVQAEFSLGQFFTEWDVSLAADHLGSLQAGNDKVLQAYVNGLPVQGDPAAIVLHAHDEIALVYGTATQQTSPPATYTFPAGL
;
A
#
# COMPACT_ATOMS: atom_id res chain seq x y z
N MET A 1 16.34 -89.57 24.33
CA MET A 1 17.15 -88.73 23.43
C MET A 1 16.25 -87.74 22.67
N THR A 2 15.91 -86.59 23.26
CA THR A 2 14.97 -85.61 22.63
C THR A 2 15.50 -84.17 22.58
N SER A 3 16.72 -83.93 23.07
CA SER A 3 17.28 -82.57 23.25
C SER A 3 17.86 -81.93 21.96
N GLY A 4 18.31 -82.73 20.98
CA GLY A 4 18.97 -82.21 19.77
C GLY A 4 18.04 -81.60 18.70
N SER A 5 16.79 -82.07 18.60
CA SER A 5 15.84 -81.63 17.56
C SER A 5 15.20 -80.28 17.88
N ALA A 6 15.00 -79.96 19.16
CA ALA A 6 14.44 -78.69 19.61
C ALA A 6 15.42 -77.52 19.40
N LYS A 7 16.71 -77.72 19.69
CA LYS A 7 17.75 -76.69 19.50
C LYS A 7 17.94 -76.32 18.02
N LYS A 8 17.95 -77.30 17.11
CA LYS A 8 18.06 -77.04 15.66
C LYS A 8 16.87 -76.26 15.10
N ARG A 9 15.64 -76.56 15.58
CA ARG A 9 14.43 -75.82 15.18
C ARG A 9 14.43 -74.38 15.71
N ALA A 10 14.88 -74.17 16.95
CA ALA A 10 15.01 -72.82 17.52
C ALA A 10 16.04 -71.97 16.78
N GLU A 11 17.16 -72.55 16.35
CA GLU A 11 18.19 -71.83 15.58
C GLU A 11 17.71 -71.48 14.16
N ALA A 12 17.01 -72.40 13.50
CA ALA A 12 16.40 -72.14 12.19
C ALA A 12 15.34 -71.03 12.25
N ALA A 13 14.49 -71.03 13.30
CA ALA A 13 13.49 -69.98 13.53
C ALA A 13 14.15 -68.61 13.80
N ARG A 14 15.24 -68.57 14.57
CA ARG A 14 16.00 -67.33 14.81
C ARG A 14 16.66 -66.78 13.54
N LYS A 15 17.23 -67.65 12.69
CA LYS A 15 17.80 -67.26 11.39
C LYS A 15 16.71 -66.77 10.42
N ALA A 16 15.54 -67.41 10.39
CA ALA A 16 14.41 -66.99 9.56
C ALA A 16 13.86 -65.62 10.00
N LEU A 17 13.72 -65.38 11.32
CA LEU A 17 13.30 -64.10 11.87
C LEU A 17 14.32 -62.99 11.58
N ALA A 18 15.61 -63.27 11.72
CA ALA A 18 16.67 -62.31 11.38
C ALA A 18 16.68 -61.95 9.87
N ALA A 19 16.45 -62.94 9.00
CA ALA A 19 16.34 -62.71 7.56
C ALA A 19 15.08 -61.90 7.18
N ALA A 20 13.95 -62.16 7.84
CA ALA A 20 12.71 -61.40 7.67
C ALA A 20 12.89 -59.93 8.12
N ASN A 21 13.48 -59.71 9.30
CA ASN A 21 13.77 -58.37 9.83
C ASN A 21 14.74 -57.58 8.93
N LYS A 22 15.74 -58.24 8.33
CA LYS A 22 16.68 -57.59 7.38
C LYS A 22 16.01 -57.21 6.06
N ARG A 23 15.10 -58.05 5.54
CA ARG A 23 14.30 -57.75 4.32
C ARG A 23 13.33 -56.60 4.55
N ASP A 24 12.71 -56.57 5.73
CA ASP A 24 11.73 -55.55 6.09
C ASP A 24 12.39 -54.18 6.34
N ARG A 25 13.57 -54.16 6.98
CA ARG A 25 14.38 -52.94 7.12
C ARG A 25 14.82 -52.38 5.76
N ARG A 26 15.25 -53.23 4.82
CA ARG A 26 15.64 -52.81 3.45
C ARG A 26 14.45 -52.24 2.66
N ARG A 27 13.26 -52.84 2.80
CA ARG A 27 12.01 -52.31 2.22
C ARG A 27 11.63 -50.95 2.81
N ARG A 28 11.67 -50.80 4.13
CA ARG A 28 11.39 -49.52 4.80
C ARG A 28 12.35 -48.40 4.36
N HIS A 29 13.65 -48.68 4.26
CA HIS A 29 14.61 -47.69 3.75
C HIS A 29 14.33 -47.30 2.28
N LEU A 30 14.00 -48.26 1.40
CA LEU A 30 13.61 -47.98 0.01
C LEU A 30 12.36 -47.09 -0.10
N PHE A 31 11.33 -47.33 0.72
CA PHE A 31 10.12 -46.49 0.75
C PHE A 31 10.36 -45.09 1.36
N SER A 32 11.22 -44.97 2.37
CA SER A 32 11.57 -43.68 2.98
C SER A 32 12.34 -42.76 2.00
N TYR A 33 13.28 -43.32 1.22
CA TYR A 33 14.06 -42.52 0.26
C TYR A 33 13.23 -42.11 -0.96
N SER A 34 12.28 -42.93 -1.44
CA SER A 34 11.38 -42.55 -2.53
C SER A 34 10.42 -41.42 -2.16
N MET A 35 9.93 -41.40 -0.91
CA MET A 35 8.99 -40.37 -0.45
C MET A 35 9.69 -39.02 -0.19
N VAL A 36 10.91 -39.04 0.38
CA VAL A 36 11.72 -37.82 0.53
C VAL A 36 12.14 -37.26 -0.83
N GLY A 37 12.52 -38.11 -1.79
CA GLY A 37 12.85 -37.67 -3.15
C GLY A 37 11.66 -37.02 -3.88
N LEU A 38 10.44 -37.58 -3.72
CA LEU A 38 9.22 -37.02 -4.30
C LEU A 38 8.84 -35.67 -3.65
N VAL A 39 8.93 -35.55 -2.32
CA VAL A 39 8.63 -34.29 -1.61
C VAL A 39 9.62 -33.20 -1.99
N VAL A 40 10.93 -33.51 -2.09
CA VAL A 40 11.94 -32.53 -2.54
C VAL A 40 11.67 -32.10 -3.99
N LEU A 41 11.30 -33.01 -4.89
CA LEU A 41 10.96 -32.66 -6.28
C LEU A 41 9.68 -31.81 -6.38
N ILE A 42 8.68 -32.05 -5.55
CA ILE A 42 7.45 -31.23 -5.50
C ILE A 42 7.77 -29.84 -4.92
N VAL A 43 8.54 -29.75 -3.84
CA VAL A 43 8.94 -28.45 -3.26
C VAL A 43 9.80 -27.66 -4.23
N VAL A 44 10.78 -28.29 -4.90
CA VAL A 44 11.59 -27.63 -5.94
C VAL A 44 10.72 -27.23 -7.12
N GLY A 45 9.78 -28.09 -7.56
CA GLY A 45 8.84 -27.77 -8.64
C GLY A 45 7.90 -26.61 -8.30
N VAL A 46 7.40 -26.52 -7.06
CA VAL A 46 6.55 -25.43 -6.57
C VAL A 46 7.35 -24.14 -6.40
N VAL A 47 8.56 -24.20 -5.84
CA VAL A 47 9.45 -23.03 -5.75
C VAL A 47 9.83 -22.54 -7.15
N LEU A 48 10.15 -23.44 -8.07
CA LEU A 48 10.50 -23.08 -9.45
C LEU A 48 9.28 -22.51 -10.20
N ALA A 49 8.08 -23.07 -9.99
CA ALA A 49 6.84 -22.53 -10.55
C ALA A 49 6.50 -21.15 -9.97
N VAL A 50 6.67 -20.92 -8.67
CA VAL A 50 6.48 -19.61 -8.02
C VAL A 50 7.54 -18.59 -8.49
N THR A 51 8.75 -19.02 -8.85
CA THR A 51 9.75 -18.13 -9.47
C THR A 51 9.50 -17.87 -10.96
N LEU A 52 8.79 -18.76 -11.66
CA LEU A 52 8.53 -18.65 -13.11
C LEU A 52 7.15 -18.03 -13.44
N THR A 53 6.21 -17.98 -12.49
CA THR A 53 4.91 -17.30 -12.66
C THR A 53 4.85 -15.90 -12.06
N ARG A 54 5.94 -15.40 -11.45
CA ARG A 54 6.11 -13.96 -11.16
C ARG A 54 6.53 -13.21 -12.44
N GLY A 55 5.66 -13.29 -13.43
CA GLY A 55 5.70 -12.52 -14.68
C GLY A 55 4.82 -11.27 -14.63
N SER A 56 4.53 -10.73 -13.44
CA SER A 56 4.01 -9.37 -13.33
C SER A 56 5.19 -8.42 -13.53
N SER A 57 5.29 -7.85 -14.72
CA SER A 57 6.31 -6.88 -15.10
C SER A 57 6.50 -5.80 -14.02
N PRO A 58 7.74 -5.44 -13.64
CA PRO A 58 8.05 -4.35 -12.71
C PRO A 58 7.81 -2.95 -13.31
N ALA A 59 7.03 -2.84 -14.39
CA ALA A 59 6.86 -1.60 -15.14
C ALA A 59 6.14 -0.51 -14.31
N ALA A 60 5.12 -0.87 -13.52
CA ALA A 60 4.45 0.07 -12.61
C ALA A 60 5.32 0.46 -11.39
N ALA A 61 6.14 -0.49 -10.89
CA ALA A 61 7.13 -0.25 -9.83
C ALA A 61 8.23 0.74 -10.24
N SER A 62 8.46 0.90 -11.56
CA SER A 62 9.55 1.73 -12.08
C SER A 62 9.26 3.23 -12.02
N GLY A 63 8.02 3.63 -11.71
CA GLY A 63 7.60 5.03 -11.71
C GLY A 63 7.47 5.69 -10.34
N ILE A 64 7.28 4.93 -9.26
CA ILE A 64 6.99 5.50 -7.92
C ILE A 64 8.31 5.83 -7.21
N PRO A 65 8.49 7.07 -6.72
CA PRO A 65 9.72 7.49 -6.07
C PRO A 65 9.89 6.84 -4.70
N THR A 66 11.14 6.59 -4.32
CA THR A 66 11.51 6.04 -2.99
C THR A 66 11.29 7.03 -1.85
N THR A 67 11.17 8.32 -2.16
CA THR A 67 10.86 9.37 -1.20
C THR A 67 9.79 10.24 -1.83
N PRO A 68 8.64 10.43 -1.17
CA PRO A 68 7.55 11.21 -1.73
C PRO A 68 7.95 12.69 -1.82
N ALA A 69 7.36 13.40 -2.79
CA ALA A 69 7.60 14.83 -2.96
C ALA A 69 7.11 15.60 -1.73
N ALA A 70 7.97 16.43 -1.14
CA ALA A 70 7.63 17.23 0.04
C ALA A 70 7.17 18.66 -0.31
N THR A 71 6.94 18.93 -1.60
CA THR A 71 6.44 20.20 -2.12
C THR A 71 5.31 19.91 -3.10
N ALA A 72 4.35 20.83 -3.22
CA ALA A 72 3.27 20.73 -4.18
C ALA A 72 3.35 21.84 -5.22
N GLN A 73 3.47 21.44 -6.48
CA GLN A 73 3.47 22.35 -7.62
C GLN A 73 2.09 22.35 -8.24
N GLY A 74 1.45 23.49 -8.36
CA GLY A 74 0.13 23.60 -8.98
C GLY A 74 -0.22 25.02 -9.37
N ASP A 75 -1.42 25.20 -9.92
CA ASP A 75 -1.92 26.51 -10.28
C ASP A 75 -2.23 27.33 -9.01
N PRO A 76 -1.69 28.56 -8.88
CA PRO A 76 -2.00 29.45 -7.76
C PRO A 76 -3.34 30.17 -7.96
N ASN A 77 -4.40 29.45 -8.35
CA ASN A 77 -5.76 29.99 -8.47
C ASN A 77 -6.49 29.98 -7.11
N PRO A 78 -7.50 30.84 -6.90
CA PRO A 78 -8.31 30.83 -5.68
C PRO A 78 -9.27 29.63 -5.64
N PRO A 79 -9.69 29.18 -4.44
CA PRO A 79 -10.75 28.17 -4.30
C PRO A 79 -12.11 28.69 -4.82
N PRO A 80 -13.05 27.79 -5.19
CA PRO A 80 -12.91 26.33 -5.17
C PRO A 80 -12.11 25.79 -6.36
N TRP A 81 -11.36 24.71 -6.13
CA TRP A 81 -10.58 24.02 -7.17
C TRP A 81 -11.34 22.80 -7.70
N ALA A 82 -11.42 22.70 -9.03
CA ALA A 82 -11.95 21.51 -9.69
C ALA A 82 -10.85 20.42 -9.80
N ALA A 83 -11.24 19.18 -10.09
CA ALA A 83 -10.29 18.17 -10.51
C ALA A 83 -9.69 18.57 -11.89
N PRO A 84 -8.40 18.29 -12.17
CA PRO A 84 -7.78 18.70 -13.41
C PRO A 84 -8.41 18.02 -14.63
N ALA A 85 -8.54 18.75 -15.74
CA ALA A 85 -9.04 18.19 -16.99
C ALA A 85 -8.09 17.15 -17.62
N ASP A 86 -6.78 17.26 -17.34
CA ASP A 86 -5.75 16.32 -17.77
C ASP A 86 -5.07 15.69 -16.56
N ALA A 87 -5.76 14.72 -15.94
CA ALA A 87 -5.24 14.00 -14.78
C ALA A 87 -3.89 13.33 -15.08
N THR A 88 -3.76 12.69 -16.24
CA THR A 88 -2.53 11.96 -16.64
C THR A 88 -1.29 12.86 -16.60
N THR A 89 -1.38 14.09 -17.11
CA THR A 89 -0.25 15.05 -17.04
C THR A 89 0.06 15.44 -15.60
N ARG A 90 -0.96 15.65 -14.76
CA ARG A 90 -0.79 16.07 -13.36
C ARG A 90 -0.24 14.96 -12.46
N VAL A 91 -0.70 13.72 -12.65
CA VAL A 91 -0.17 12.52 -11.99
C VAL A 91 1.31 12.33 -12.32
N LYS A 92 1.69 12.50 -13.58
CA LYS A 92 3.10 12.46 -13.99
C LYS A 92 3.92 13.58 -13.35
N ALA A 93 3.34 14.79 -13.22
CA ALA A 93 4.01 15.91 -12.53
C ALA A 93 4.23 15.63 -11.03
N ALA A 94 3.33 14.87 -10.40
CA ALA A 94 3.50 14.36 -9.03
C ALA A 94 4.54 13.23 -8.92
N GLY A 95 5.15 12.82 -10.04
CA GLY A 95 6.10 11.72 -10.10
C GLY A 95 5.43 10.36 -9.93
N LEU A 96 4.15 10.23 -10.22
CA LEU A 96 3.38 9.01 -10.07
C LEU A 96 3.02 8.39 -11.44
N PRO A 97 2.83 7.06 -11.52
CA PRO A 97 2.32 6.40 -12.71
C PRO A 97 0.79 6.42 -12.77
N MET A 98 0.23 6.34 -13.98
CA MET A 98 -1.15 5.90 -14.17
C MET A 98 -1.21 4.36 -14.09
N LEU A 99 -2.18 3.84 -13.35
CA LEU A 99 -2.45 2.42 -13.14
C LEU A 99 -3.75 2.03 -13.86
N ASP A 100 -3.78 0.80 -14.39
CA ASP A 100 -5.00 0.23 -14.98
C ASP A 100 -5.98 -0.30 -13.91
N ASN A 101 -5.48 -0.56 -12.69
CA ASN A 101 -6.25 -1.07 -11.57
C ASN A 101 -5.70 -0.50 -10.27
N GLU A 102 -6.56 -0.45 -9.25
CA GLU A 102 -6.20 -0.18 -7.85
C GLU A 102 -5.08 -1.12 -7.38
N GLY A 103 -4.15 -0.57 -6.60
CA GLY A 103 -3.07 -1.34 -6.00
C GLY A 103 -3.47 -2.01 -4.69
N GLU A 104 -2.95 -3.22 -4.45
CA GLU A 104 -3.26 -4.01 -3.24
C GLU A 104 -2.09 -4.13 -2.25
N VAL A 105 -0.88 -3.69 -2.61
CA VAL A 105 0.29 -3.83 -1.73
C VAL A 105 0.28 -2.77 -0.64
N VAL A 106 0.01 -1.53 -1.02
CA VAL A 106 -0.45 -0.48 -0.11
C VAL A 106 -1.90 -0.22 -0.47
N HIS A 107 -2.79 -0.27 0.51
CA HIS A 107 -4.21 0.00 0.35
C HIS A 107 -4.70 0.61 1.65
N ILE A 108 -4.64 1.94 1.73
CA ILE A 108 -5.03 2.72 2.91
C ILE A 108 -5.83 3.94 2.46
N HIS A 109 -6.59 4.53 3.38
CA HIS A 109 -7.39 5.72 3.13
C HIS A 109 -7.04 6.79 4.14
N ALA A 110 -7.00 8.05 3.70
CA ALA A 110 -6.90 9.23 4.57
C ALA A 110 -8.04 10.19 4.20
N HIS A 111 -8.44 11.07 5.11
CA HIS A 111 -9.45 12.10 4.83
C HIS A 111 -8.80 13.48 4.85
N LEU A 112 -9.25 14.35 3.93
CA LEU A 112 -8.78 15.73 3.81
C LEU A 112 -9.94 16.72 3.90
N ASP A 113 -9.91 17.53 4.95
CA ASP A 113 -10.66 18.76 5.05
C ASP A 113 -9.83 19.95 4.56
N VAL A 114 -10.41 20.76 3.68
CA VAL A 114 -9.86 22.07 3.34
C VAL A 114 -10.82 23.15 3.85
N ILE A 115 -10.32 24.05 4.70
CA ILE A 115 -11.14 25.08 5.36
C ILE A 115 -10.51 26.44 5.07
N VAL A 116 -11.26 27.31 4.40
CA VAL A 116 -10.84 28.67 4.04
C VAL A 116 -11.77 29.67 4.70
N ASP A 117 -11.20 30.54 5.54
CA ASP A 117 -11.93 31.55 6.30
C ASP A 117 -13.12 30.97 7.08
N GLY A 118 -12.91 29.78 7.67
CA GLY A 118 -13.91 29.07 8.46
C GLY A 118 -15.02 28.41 7.64
N LYS A 119 -14.88 28.35 6.32
CA LYS A 119 -15.81 27.68 5.41
C LYS A 119 -15.14 26.47 4.76
N PRO A 120 -15.82 25.31 4.67
CA PRO A 120 -15.29 24.16 3.97
C PRO A 120 -15.16 24.46 2.47
N VAL A 121 -14.07 24.00 1.88
CA VAL A 121 -13.82 23.95 0.43
C VAL A 121 -13.83 22.49 0.03
N THR A 122 -14.63 22.17 -0.99
CA THR A 122 -14.76 20.80 -1.48
C THR A 122 -13.44 20.30 -2.08
N VAL A 123 -12.98 19.14 -1.61
CA VAL A 123 -12.05 18.29 -2.36
C VAL A 123 -12.88 17.56 -3.43
N PRO A 124 -12.60 17.74 -4.73
CA PRO A 124 -13.43 17.22 -5.79
C PRO A 124 -13.26 15.70 -5.95
N ALA A 125 -14.27 15.08 -6.53
CA ALA A 125 -14.17 13.73 -7.07
C ALA A 125 -13.25 13.72 -8.29
N GLY A 126 -12.58 12.59 -8.54
CA GLY A 126 -11.82 12.35 -9.76
C GLY A 126 -10.42 12.98 -9.78
N VAL A 127 -9.90 13.45 -8.64
CA VAL A 127 -8.46 13.77 -8.55
C VAL A 127 -7.68 12.49 -8.79
N GLY A 128 -6.65 12.54 -9.63
CA GLY A 128 -5.84 11.38 -9.98
C GLY A 128 -6.49 10.38 -10.93
N ILE A 129 -7.71 10.63 -11.45
CA ILE A 129 -8.44 9.69 -12.33
C ILE A 129 -8.59 10.27 -13.74
N ASP A 130 -8.11 9.53 -14.75
CA ASP A 130 -8.41 9.83 -16.16
C ASP A 130 -9.74 9.20 -16.55
N GLN A 131 -10.78 10.04 -16.62
CA GLN A 131 -12.15 9.61 -16.91
C GLN A 131 -12.33 9.02 -18.32
N ASN A 132 -11.40 9.28 -19.25
CA ASN A 132 -11.52 8.75 -20.62
C ASN A 132 -10.98 7.33 -20.72
N THR A 133 -9.93 7.01 -19.96
CA THR A 133 -9.26 5.70 -19.99
C THR A 133 -9.69 4.81 -18.84
N GLY A 134 -10.21 5.39 -17.75
CA GLY A 134 -10.48 4.70 -16.49
C GLY A 134 -9.22 4.42 -15.66
N GLN A 135 -8.06 4.91 -16.08
CA GLN A 135 -6.83 4.76 -15.33
C GLN A 135 -6.80 5.70 -14.13
N LEU A 136 -6.06 5.33 -13.09
CA LEU A 136 -5.95 6.07 -11.84
C LEU A 136 -4.51 6.14 -11.31
N SER A 137 -4.19 7.20 -10.59
CA SER A 137 -2.97 7.31 -9.80
C SER A 137 -3.06 6.47 -8.52
N PRO A 138 -1.92 6.04 -7.94
CA PRO A 138 -1.89 5.49 -6.59
C PRO A 138 -2.54 6.40 -5.54
N LEU A 139 -2.61 7.70 -5.83
CA LEU A 139 -3.38 8.68 -5.07
C LEU A 139 -4.61 9.08 -5.89
N HIS A 140 -5.80 9.02 -5.32
CA HIS A 140 -7.01 9.48 -6.02
C HIS A 140 -8.20 9.72 -5.09
N THR A 141 -9.25 10.35 -5.63
CA THR A 141 -10.55 10.50 -4.96
C THR A 141 -11.67 9.94 -5.84
N HIS A 142 -12.56 9.12 -5.26
CA HIS A 142 -13.74 8.60 -5.98
C HIS A 142 -14.94 9.54 -5.94
N ASP A 143 -15.07 10.35 -4.88
CA ASP A 143 -16.20 11.24 -4.67
C ASP A 143 -15.78 12.56 -3.98
N THR A 144 -16.76 13.38 -3.57
CA THR A 144 -16.54 14.67 -2.92
C THR A 144 -16.48 14.57 -1.38
N SER A 145 -16.30 13.38 -0.83
CA SER A 145 -16.21 13.19 0.62
C SER A 145 -14.91 13.74 1.20
N GLY A 146 -13.86 13.88 0.38
CA GLY A 146 -12.51 14.22 0.84
C GLY A 146 -11.64 13.01 1.18
N VAL A 147 -12.13 11.78 0.99
CA VAL A 147 -11.31 10.57 1.16
C VAL A 147 -10.29 10.45 0.02
N ILE A 148 -9.02 10.47 0.40
CA ILE A 148 -7.87 10.17 -0.44
C ILE A 148 -7.59 8.67 -0.33
N HIS A 149 -7.66 8.00 -1.46
CA HIS A 149 -7.26 6.61 -1.62
C HIS A 149 -5.75 6.55 -1.86
N VAL A 150 -5.06 5.64 -1.16
CA VAL A 150 -3.64 5.34 -1.36
C VAL A 150 -3.52 3.85 -1.69
N GLU A 151 -3.51 3.55 -2.99
CA GLU A 151 -3.67 2.20 -3.53
C GLU A 151 -2.55 1.90 -4.52
N SER A 152 -1.48 1.28 -4.02
CA SER A 152 -0.25 1.09 -4.77
C SER A 152 0.09 -0.40 -4.99
N PRO A 153 0.57 -0.78 -6.19
CA PRO A 153 1.05 -2.13 -6.46
C PRO A 153 2.44 -2.42 -5.84
N VAL A 154 3.04 -1.44 -5.16
CA VAL A 154 4.35 -1.57 -4.48
C VAL A 154 4.34 -0.91 -3.12
N GLN A 155 5.25 -1.31 -2.24
CA GLN A 155 5.47 -0.63 -0.97
C GLN A 155 6.20 0.70 -1.21
N ALA A 156 5.53 1.80 -0.92
CA ALA A 156 6.08 3.15 -0.93
C ALA A 156 5.35 4.03 0.10
N GLU A 157 5.90 5.21 0.38
CA GLU A 157 5.22 6.28 1.10
C GLU A 157 4.67 7.29 0.10
N PHE A 158 3.57 7.94 0.48
CA PHE A 158 2.90 8.94 -0.34
C PHE A 158 2.63 10.19 0.50
N SER A 159 2.74 11.36 -0.11
CA SER A 159 2.56 12.63 0.60
C SER A 159 1.35 13.42 0.12
N LEU A 160 0.90 14.33 0.98
CA LEU A 160 -0.07 15.36 0.64
C LEU A 160 0.42 16.24 -0.52
N GLY A 161 1.73 16.48 -0.62
CA GLY A 161 2.33 17.24 -1.73
C GLY A 161 2.15 16.58 -3.09
N GLN A 162 2.26 15.25 -3.16
CA GLN A 162 1.95 14.51 -4.40
C GLN A 162 0.48 14.64 -4.77
N PHE A 163 -0.42 14.47 -3.80
CA PHE A 163 -1.87 14.64 -4.00
C PHE A 163 -2.22 16.05 -4.51
N PHE A 164 -1.69 17.10 -3.88
CA PHE A 164 -1.92 18.49 -4.31
C PHE A 164 -1.31 18.78 -5.69
N THR A 165 -0.17 18.15 -6.02
CA THR A 165 0.42 18.27 -7.36
C THR A 165 -0.45 17.63 -8.43
N GLU A 166 -1.01 16.44 -8.19
CA GLU A 166 -1.93 15.81 -9.15
C GLU A 166 -3.32 16.46 -9.18
N TRP A 167 -3.72 17.16 -8.11
CA TRP A 167 -4.91 18.03 -8.07
C TRP A 167 -4.69 19.40 -8.75
N ASP A 168 -3.44 19.74 -9.07
CA ASP A 168 -3.06 21.05 -9.64
C ASP A 168 -3.35 22.25 -8.74
N VAL A 169 -3.13 22.08 -7.43
CA VAL A 169 -3.24 23.15 -6.44
C VAL A 169 -1.87 23.38 -5.79
N SER A 170 -1.34 24.60 -5.93
CA SER A 170 -0.06 24.95 -5.28
C SER A 170 -0.20 24.88 -3.76
N LEU A 171 0.73 24.23 -3.07
CA LEU A 171 0.72 24.13 -1.61
C LEU A 171 2.15 24.18 -1.08
N ALA A 172 2.39 25.08 -0.14
CA ALA A 172 3.62 25.17 0.63
C ALA A 172 3.33 25.71 2.04
N ALA A 173 4.38 25.88 2.86
CA ALA A 173 4.26 26.38 4.23
C ALA A 173 3.56 27.75 4.36
N ASP A 174 3.61 28.58 3.31
CA ASP A 174 3.08 29.94 3.31
C ASP A 174 1.84 30.13 2.44
N HIS A 175 1.37 29.12 1.69
CA HIS A 175 0.24 29.31 0.79
C HIS A 175 -0.54 28.05 0.42
N LEU A 176 -1.79 28.27 0.03
CA LEU A 176 -2.72 27.27 -0.49
C LEU A 176 -3.43 27.85 -1.73
N GLY A 177 -3.10 27.35 -2.92
CA GLY A 177 -3.47 27.94 -4.20
C GLY A 177 -3.02 29.40 -4.27
N SER A 178 -3.95 30.33 -4.51
CA SER A 178 -3.67 31.77 -4.49
C SER A 178 -3.62 32.39 -3.09
N LEU A 179 -3.96 31.64 -2.03
CA LEU A 179 -4.14 32.17 -0.68
C LEU A 179 -2.79 32.25 0.03
N GLN A 180 -2.39 33.46 0.44
CA GLN A 180 -1.07 33.75 1.01
C GLN A 180 -1.16 34.01 2.51
N ALA A 181 -0.37 33.29 3.30
CA ALA A 181 -0.23 33.57 4.72
C ALA A 181 0.40 34.96 4.95
N GLY A 182 -0.04 35.62 6.02
CA GLY A 182 0.28 37.03 6.30
C GLY A 182 -0.97 37.89 6.41
N ASN A 183 -0.80 39.16 6.77
CA ASN A 183 -1.90 40.12 6.93
C ASN A 183 -3.06 39.61 7.80
N ASP A 184 -2.76 38.95 8.93
CA ASP A 184 -3.70 38.26 9.86
C ASP A 184 -4.11 36.82 9.51
N LYS A 185 -3.77 36.35 8.31
CA LYS A 185 -4.03 34.99 7.84
C LYS A 185 -2.88 34.05 8.11
N VAL A 186 -3.23 32.81 8.45
CA VAL A 186 -2.33 31.70 8.71
C VAL A 186 -2.85 30.50 7.92
N LEU A 187 -1.94 29.80 7.25
CA LEU A 187 -2.16 28.43 6.80
C LEU A 187 -1.57 27.49 7.85
N GLN A 188 -2.38 26.59 8.39
CA GLN A 188 -1.95 25.60 9.36
C GLN A 188 -2.53 24.25 8.97
N ALA A 189 -1.68 23.23 8.93
CA ALA A 189 -2.12 21.86 8.78
C ALA A 189 -2.26 21.17 10.14
N TYR A 190 -3.19 20.23 10.19
CA TYR A 190 -3.41 19.35 11.33
C TYR A 190 -3.50 17.90 10.84
N VAL A 191 -2.99 16.99 11.66
CA VAL A 191 -3.19 15.54 11.50
C VAL A 191 -3.79 15.03 12.80
N ASN A 192 -4.99 14.46 12.73
CA ASN A 192 -5.74 13.95 13.88
C ASN A 192 -5.93 15.02 14.98
N GLY A 193 -6.19 16.27 14.55
CA GLY A 193 -6.38 17.43 15.42
C GLY A 193 -5.09 18.04 16.00
N LEU A 194 -3.92 17.46 15.70
CA LEU A 194 -2.63 17.94 16.17
C LEU A 194 -1.96 18.82 15.12
N PRO A 195 -1.45 20.03 15.47
CA PRO A 195 -0.84 20.92 14.50
C PRO A 195 0.48 20.34 13.96
N VAL A 196 0.63 20.38 12.64
CA VAL A 196 1.86 19.99 11.95
C VAL A 196 2.78 21.20 11.82
N GLN A 197 4.08 21.00 12.05
CA GLN A 197 5.10 22.03 11.84
C GLN A 197 5.72 21.87 10.45
N GLY A 198 6.05 23.00 9.81
CA GLY A 198 6.71 23.01 8.50
C GLY A 198 5.73 22.98 7.34
N ASP A 199 6.20 22.48 6.20
CA ASP A 199 5.44 22.48 4.95
C ASP A 199 4.33 21.39 4.99
N PRO A 200 3.05 21.76 4.83
CA PRO A 200 1.95 20.79 4.75
C PRO A 200 2.09 19.79 3.60
N ALA A 201 2.76 20.16 2.50
CA ALA A 201 3.02 19.25 1.38
C ALA A 201 3.94 18.07 1.79
N ALA A 202 4.67 18.18 2.90
CA ALA A 202 5.53 17.12 3.42
C ALA A 202 4.82 16.08 4.27
N ILE A 203 3.51 16.22 4.54
CA ILE A 203 2.73 15.25 5.33
C ILE A 203 2.69 13.93 4.58
N VAL A 204 3.24 12.86 5.18
CA VAL A 204 3.10 11.48 4.71
C VAL A 204 1.73 10.95 5.16
N LEU A 205 0.99 10.35 4.23
CA LEU A 205 -0.35 9.83 4.45
C LEU A 205 -0.28 8.47 5.15
N HIS A 206 -1.00 8.31 6.27
CA HIS A 206 -1.19 7.03 6.93
C HIS A 206 -2.66 6.59 6.92
N ALA A 207 -2.87 5.30 7.24
CA ALA A 207 -4.20 4.74 7.33
C ALA A 207 -5.04 5.50 8.36
N HIS A 208 -6.19 5.96 7.90
CA HIS A 208 -7.22 6.69 8.63
C HIS A 208 -6.75 7.99 9.27
N ASP A 209 -5.72 8.63 8.70
CA ASP A 209 -5.41 10.02 9.07
C ASP A 209 -6.60 10.93 8.75
N GLU A 210 -6.97 11.75 9.72
CA GLU A 210 -7.79 12.95 9.51
C GLU A 210 -6.87 14.14 9.30
N ILE A 211 -6.85 14.70 8.08
CA ILE A 211 -5.99 15.83 7.72
C ILE A 211 -6.86 17.07 7.52
N ALA A 212 -6.49 18.18 8.14
CA ALA A 212 -7.15 19.46 7.91
C ALA A 212 -6.15 20.52 7.49
N LEU A 213 -6.40 21.18 6.36
CA LEU A 213 -5.72 22.41 5.96
C LEU A 213 -6.62 23.60 6.28
N VAL A 214 -6.22 24.42 7.23
CA VAL A 214 -7.01 25.57 7.69
C VAL A 214 -6.28 26.86 7.32
N TYR A 215 -6.83 27.59 6.35
CA TYR A 215 -6.43 28.95 6.01
C TYR A 215 -7.40 29.96 6.63
N GLY A 216 -6.93 30.85 7.49
CA GLY A 216 -7.78 31.82 8.16
C GLY A 216 -7.07 32.60 9.26
N THR A 217 -7.82 33.34 10.08
CA THR A 217 -7.28 34.06 11.24
C THR A 217 -6.84 33.08 12.33
N ALA A 218 -6.01 33.55 13.29
CA ALA A 218 -5.61 32.75 14.44
C ALA A 218 -6.79 32.18 15.25
N THR A 219 -7.93 32.87 15.31
CA THR A 219 -9.13 32.37 16.00
C THR A 219 -9.82 31.25 15.24
N GLN A 220 -9.62 31.15 13.92
CA GLN A 220 -10.18 30.07 13.10
C GLN A 220 -9.34 28.78 13.20
N GLN A 221 -8.21 28.81 13.91
CA GLN A 221 -7.32 27.68 14.13
C GLN A 221 -7.65 26.86 15.39
N THR A 222 -8.59 27.30 16.23
CA THR A 222 -8.73 26.79 17.61
C THR A 222 -9.51 25.49 17.75
N SER A 223 -10.14 24.99 16.68
CA SER A 223 -10.96 23.76 16.71
C SER A 223 -10.87 23.02 15.38
N PRO A 224 -9.68 22.53 15.00
CA PRO A 224 -9.52 21.77 13.77
C PRO A 224 -10.26 20.43 13.83
N PRO A 225 -10.70 19.88 12.69
CA PRO A 225 -11.09 18.48 12.59
C PRO A 225 -10.04 17.55 13.18
N ALA A 226 -10.50 16.52 13.89
CA ALA A 226 -9.63 15.58 14.60
C ALA A 226 -9.96 14.11 14.33
N THR A 227 -11.13 13.82 13.75
CA THR A 227 -11.58 12.47 13.42
C THR A 227 -12.51 12.53 12.22
N TYR A 228 -12.33 11.59 11.29
CA TYR A 228 -13.30 11.28 10.25
C TYR A 228 -13.91 9.89 10.47
N THR A 229 -15.20 9.74 10.19
CA THR A 229 -15.86 8.42 10.24
C THR A 229 -15.81 7.80 8.86
N PHE A 230 -14.79 6.97 8.63
CA PHE A 230 -14.64 6.25 7.36
C PHE A 230 -15.80 5.27 7.13
N PRO A 231 -16.35 5.22 5.89
CA PRO A 231 -17.27 4.17 5.49
C PRO A 231 -16.70 2.77 5.75
N ALA A 232 -17.58 1.80 6.04
CA ALA A 232 -17.14 0.42 6.24
C ALA A 232 -16.42 -0.11 5.00
N GLY A 233 -15.21 -0.63 5.19
CA GLY A 233 -14.38 -1.16 4.10
C GLY A 233 -13.30 -0.20 3.63
N LEU A 234 -13.30 1.06 4.10
CA LEU A 234 -12.20 2.00 3.96
C LEU A 234 -11.36 2.05 5.23
#